data_AF-A0A1V0FYS9-F1
#
_entry.id   AF-A0A1V0FYS9-F1
#
_cell.length_a   1.000
_cell.length_b   1.000
_cell.length_c   1.000
_cell.angle_alpha   90.00
_cell.angle_beta   90.00
_cell.angle_gamma   90.00
#
_symmetry.space_group_name_H-M   'P 1'
#
loop_
_entity.id
_entity.type
_entity.pdbx_description
1 polymer ?
#
loop_
_entity_poly.entity_id
_entity_poly.type
_entity_poly.pdbx_seq_one_letter_code
_entity_poly.pdbx_strand_id
1 'polypeptide(L)'
;MFLATFTIFLLLQQAVKQAEASHAALDEEKAKQLCKLAAVLAKTPNVAAHKFSKLQSVAEAASDAATIAASAAGEASGANLSTVFKAVELVARGCAKDTTAALADLQAKALPAIINGPKTAGHIAETMWLMFQASKTTQGAGTNKYCIGRRTSATTAQTLQDLQCPPEWATDTTPLETLDGTAIDATGYKGLAPGPAKVSSSTGSTSCGFLLSGADDATKL
;
A
#
# COMPACT_ATOMS: atom_id res chain seq x y z
N MET A 1 -37.00 14.17 40.85
CA MET A 1 -36.11 14.27 39.65
C MET A 1 -34.97 13.25 39.65
N PHE A 2 -35.03 12.15 40.41
CA PHE A 2 -33.98 11.12 40.46
C PHE A 2 -34.37 9.74 39.89
N LEU A 3 -35.65 9.52 39.53
CA LEU A 3 -36.11 8.25 38.95
C LEU A 3 -36.02 8.19 37.42
N ALA A 4 -36.04 9.34 36.73
CA ALA A 4 -36.02 9.40 35.26
C ALA A 4 -34.61 9.16 34.67
N THR A 5 -33.55 9.44 35.43
CA THR A 5 -32.16 9.26 35.00
C THR A 5 -31.67 7.82 35.15
N PHE A 6 -32.22 7.04 36.09
CA PHE A 6 -31.86 5.64 36.29
C PHE A 6 -32.45 4.70 35.22
N THR A 7 -33.60 5.05 34.66
CA THR A 7 -34.28 4.26 33.61
C THR A 7 -33.58 4.38 32.26
N ILE A 8 -32.98 5.54 31.96
CA ILE A 8 -32.21 5.75 30.72
C ILE A 8 -30.87 4.99 30.78
N PHE A 9 -30.24 4.89 31.96
CA PHE A 9 -29.00 4.13 32.12
C PHE A 9 -29.21 2.61 32.03
N LEU A 10 -30.36 2.08 32.48
CA LEU A 10 -30.71 0.67 32.30
C LEU A 10 -31.06 0.32 30.84
N LEU A 11 -31.62 1.26 30.06
CA LEU A 11 -31.94 1.05 28.66
C LEU A 11 -30.68 1.02 27.76
N LEU A 12 -29.61 1.76 28.11
CA LEU A 12 -28.32 1.63 27.41
C LEU A 12 -27.58 0.33 27.73
N GLN A 13 -27.84 -0.30 28.88
CA GLN A 13 -27.26 -1.61 29.22
C GLN A 13 -27.99 -2.80 28.58
N GLN A 14 -29.22 -2.60 28.07
CA GLN A 14 -29.99 -3.64 27.38
C GLN A 14 -29.85 -3.62 25.84
N ALA A 15 -29.06 -2.69 25.29
CA ALA A 15 -28.66 -2.71 23.89
C ALA A 15 -27.57 -3.76 23.58
N VAL A 16 -27.30 -4.68 24.51
CA VAL A 16 -26.70 -6.00 24.18
C VAL A 16 -27.79 -6.87 23.54
N LYS A 17 -28.44 -6.35 22.50
CA LYS A 17 -29.37 -7.15 21.70
C LYS A 17 -28.54 -8.13 20.89
N GLN A 18 -28.96 -9.39 20.98
CA GLN A 18 -28.39 -10.55 20.32
C GLN A 18 -28.09 -10.27 18.84
N ALA A 19 -26.82 -10.02 18.56
CA ALA A 19 -26.24 -10.06 17.22
C ALA A 19 -26.26 -11.52 16.73
N GLU A 20 -27.41 -11.93 16.23
CA GLU A 20 -27.58 -13.13 15.41
C GLU A 20 -28.20 -12.68 14.11
N ALA A 21 -27.36 -12.18 13.23
CA ALA A 21 -26.79 -12.98 12.15
C ALA A 21 -25.29 -12.64 12.09
N SER A 22 -24.43 -13.59 11.72
CA SER A 22 -22.99 -13.45 11.93
C SER A 22 -22.22 -13.93 10.72
N HIS A 23 -21.51 -13.01 10.05
CA HIS A 23 -20.70 -13.36 8.90
C HIS A 23 -19.31 -13.86 9.34
N ALA A 24 -18.77 -14.83 8.60
CA ALA A 24 -17.51 -15.48 8.93
C ALA A 24 -16.35 -14.47 9.04
N ALA A 25 -15.44 -14.69 9.99
CA ALA A 25 -14.20 -13.92 10.12
C ALA A 25 -13.36 -13.97 8.84
N LEU A 26 -12.51 -12.96 8.64
CA LEU A 26 -11.49 -12.97 7.60
C LEU A 26 -10.41 -14.00 7.97
N ASP A 27 -10.07 -14.85 7.00
CA ASP A 27 -8.99 -15.81 7.14
C ASP A 27 -7.64 -15.09 7.32
N GLU A 28 -6.86 -15.52 8.31
CA GLU A 28 -5.59 -14.87 8.64
C GLU A 28 -4.59 -14.86 7.47
N GLU A 29 -4.56 -15.89 6.63
CA GLU A 29 -3.67 -15.91 5.46
C GLU A 29 -4.16 -14.94 4.38
N LYS A 30 -5.49 -14.74 4.25
CA LYS A 30 -6.05 -13.69 3.41
C LYS A 30 -5.78 -12.29 3.95
N ALA A 31 -5.84 -12.10 5.27
CA ALA A 31 -5.43 -10.86 5.92
C ALA A 31 -3.95 -10.55 5.63
N LYS A 32 -3.06 -11.56 5.76
CA LYS A 32 -1.64 -11.42 5.41
C LYS A 32 -1.41 -11.05 3.95
N GLN A 33 -2.15 -11.65 3.02
CA GLN A 33 -2.04 -11.32 1.59
C GLN A 33 -2.43 -9.86 1.31
N LEU A 34 -3.52 -9.37 1.90
CA LEU A 34 -3.94 -7.97 1.79
C LEU A 34 -2.91 -7.02 2.42
N CYS A 35 -2.45 -7.34 3.62
CA CYS A 35 -1.42 -6.60 4.33
C CYS A 35 -0.10 -6.53 3.55
N LYS A 36 0.37 -7.66 2.97
CA LYS A 36 1.57 -7.70 2.12
C LYS A 36 1.40 -6.81 0.89
N LEU A 37 0.23 -6.84 0.24
CA LEU A 37 -0.06 -5.96 -0.89
C LEU A 37 0.02 -4.48 -0.46
N ALA A 38 -0.57 -4.12 0.69
CA ALA A 38 -0.49 -2.77 1.23
C ALA A 38 0.97 -2.35 1.49
N ALA A 39 1.79 -3.24 2.06
CA ALA A 39 3.21 -2.99 2.30
C ALA A 39 3.99 -2.74 1.00
N VAL A 40 3.64 -3.42 -0.08
CA VAL A 40 4.26 -3.21 -1.41
C VAL A 40 3.78 -1.89 -2.02
N LEU A 41 2.48 -1.60 -1.97
CA LEU A 41 1.91 -0.35 -2.50
C LEU A 41 2.46 0.89 -1.78
N ALA A 42 2.74 0.80 -0.49
CA ALA A 42 3.37 1.87 0.28
C ALA A 42 4.79 2.24 -0.23
N LYS A 43 5.47 1.32 -0.93
CA LYS A 43 6.82 1.54 -1.51
C LYS A 43 6.81 2.12 -2.92
N THR A 44 5.63 2.47 -3.46
CA THR A 44 5.53 3.12 -4.78
C THR A 44 6.38 4.40 -4.90
N PRO A 45 6.46 5.28 -3.89
CA PRO A 45 7.37 6.44 -3.91
C PRO A 45 8.84 6.06 -4.06
N ASN A 46 9.28 4.96 -3.45
CA ASN A 46 10.68 4.51 -3.53
C ASN A 46 11.08 4.11 -4.96
N VAL A 47 10.13 3.55 -5.72
CA VAL A 47 10.32 3.23 -7.15
C VAL A 47 10.37 4.47 -8.02
N ALA A 48 9.51 5.45 -7.74
CA ALA A 48 9.58 6.74 -8.41
C ALA A 48 10.92 7.43 -8.12
N ALA A 49 11.36 7.46 -6.86
CA ALA A 49 12.64 8.06 -6.45
C ALA A 49 13.83 7.44 -7.19
N HIS A 50 13.87 6.10 -7.32
CA HIS A 50 14.92 5.43 -8.11
C HIS A 50 14.93 5.89 -9.57
N LYS A 51 13.76 5.93 -10.22
CA LYS A 51 13.65 6.33 -11.63
C LYS A 51 14.02 7.79 -11.85
N PHE A 52 13.61 8.69 -10.95
CA PHE A 52 14.01 10.09 -10.98
C PHE A 52 15.52 10.26 -10.82
N SER A 53 16.10 9.64 -9.79
CA SER A 53 17.55 9.71 -9.54
C SER A 53 18.36 9.20 -10.73
N LYS A 54 17.93 8.10 -11.37
CA LYS A 54 18.58 7.55 -12.56
C LYS A 54 18.58 8.53 -13.73
N LEU A 55 17.42 9.13 -14.04
CA LEU A 55 17.31 10.10 -15.13
C LEU A 55 18.07 11.39 -14.81
N GLN A 56 18.03 11.86 -13.56
CA GLN A 56 18.79 13.02 -13.13
C GLN A 56 20.30 12.81 -13.31
N SER A 57 20.83 11.66 -12.88
CA SER A 57 22.25 11.32 -13.05
C SER A 57 22.66 11.28 -14.53
N VAL A 58 21.79 10.78 -15.42
CA VAL A 58 22.06 10.78 -16.87
C VAL A 58 22.06 12.20 -17.43
N ALA A 59 21.13 13.05 -17.01
CA ALA A 59 21.06 14.45 -17.46
C ALA A 59 22.29 15.25 -17.02
N GLU A 60 22.73 15.07 -15.77
CA GLU A 60 23.95 15.67 -15.22
C GLU A 60 25.19 15.22 -16.01
N ALA A 61 25.38 13.90 -16.18
CA ALA A 61 26.51 13.36 -16.93
C ALA A 61 26.55 13.84 -18.39
N ALA A 62 25.39 13.96 -19.05
CA ALA A 62 25.29 14.48 -20.40
C ALA A 62 25.62 15.98 -20.48
N SER A 63 25.19 16.77 -19.49
CA SER A 63 25.52 18.19 -19.39
C SER A 63 27.03 18.42 -19.15
N ASP A 64 27.63 17.61 -18.28
CA ASP A 64 29.07 17.66 -18.00
C ASP A 64 29.88 17.29 -19.23
N ALA A 65 29.50 16.21 -19.94
CA ALA A 65 30.13 15.81 -21.19
C ALA A 65 30.05 16.89 -22.26
N ALA A 66 28.91 17.59 -22.38
CA ALA A 66 28.76 18.72 -23.29
C ALA A 66 29.71 19.87 -22.93
N THR A 67 29.83 20.19 -21.65
CA THR A 67 30.70 21.27 -21.16
C THR A 67 32.17 20.96 -21.42
N ILE A 68 32.60 19.73 -21.11
CA ILE A 68 33.98 19.27 -21.35
C ILE A 68 34.29 19.31 -22.85
N ALA A 69 33.37 18.82 -23.69
CA ALA A 69 33.56 18.81 -25.14
C ALA A 69 33.61 20.23 -25.73
N ALA A 70 32.78 21.16 -25.23
CA ALA A 70 32.83 22.56 -25.63
C ALA A 70 34.19 23.20 -25.32
N SER A 71 34.71 22.97 -24.11
CA SER A 71 36.04 23.46 -23.70
C SER A 71 37.15 22.85 -24.57
N ALA A 72 37.13 21.53 -24.78
CA ALA A 72 38.11 20.84 -25.62
C ALA A 72 38.07 21.32 -27.08
N ALA A 73 36.89 21.64 -27.61
CA ALA A 73 36.74 22.22 -28.94
C ALA A 73 37.39 23.61 -29.06
N GLY A 74 37.37 24.41 -27.99
CA GLY A 74 37.96 25.74 -27.93
C GLY A 74 39.49 25.72 -27.83
N GLU A 75 40.06 24.69 -27.19
CA GLU A 75 41.51 24.53 -27.03
C GLU A 75 42.18 23.73 -28.16
N ALA A 76 41.40 23.08 -29.02
CA ALA A 76 41.93 22.23 -30.08
C ALA A 76 42.79 23.02 -31.09
N SER A 77 44.02 22.53 -31.31
CA SER A 77 45.00 23.15 -32.23
C SER A 77 44.68 22.98 -33.72
N GLY A 78 43.68 22.17 -34.07
CA GLY A 78 43.30 21.89 -35.45
C GLY A 78 41.78 21.78 -35.66
N ALA A 79 41.33 22.24 -36.83
CA ALA A 79 39.90 22.30 -37.18
C ALA A 79 39.21 20.94 -37.12
N ASN A 80 39.88 19.85 -37.54
CA ASN A 80 39.32 18.51 -37.49
C ASN A 80 39.02 18.06 -36.06
N LEU A 81 39.95 18.28 -35.13
CA LEU A 81 39.80 17.89 -33.72
C LEU A 81 38.74 18.77 -33.03
N SER A 82 38.74 20.08 -33.32
CA SER A 82 37.70 21.00 -32.86
C SER A 82 36.31 20.56 -33.33
N THR A 83 36.15 20.17 -34.61
CA THR A 83 34.88 19.69 -35.16
C THR A 83 34.41 18.41 -34.49
N VAL A 84 35.31 17.46 -34.19
CA VAL A 84 34.96 16.23 -33.45
C VAL A 84 34.41 16.58 -32.07
N PHE A 85 35.09 17.45 -31.31
CA PHE A 85 34.61 17.87 -29.99
C PHE A 85 33.27 18.63 -30.05
N LYS A 86 33.06 19.49 -31.04
CA LYS A 86 31.75 20.13 -31.26
C LYS A 86 30.64 19.13 -31.57
N ALA A 87 30.95 18.05 -32.30
CA ALA A 87 29.98 16.99 -32.56
C ALA A 87 29.63 16.23 -31.27
N VAL A 88 30.62 15.93 -30.43
CA VAL A 88 30.40 15.34 -29.09
C VAL A 88 29.55 16.25 -28.21
N GLU A 89 29.86 17.55 -28.18
CA GLU A 89 29.05 18.54 -27.46
C GLU A 89 27.59 18.50 -27.92
N LEU A 90 27.35 18.53 -29.23
CA LEU A 90 25.99 18.56 -29.79
C LEU A 90 25.20 17.30 -29.40
N VAL A 91 25.82 16.13 -29.49
CA VAL A 91 25.20 14.85 -29.08
C VAL A 91 24.92 14.84 -27.58
N ALA A 92 25.87 15.28 -26.76
CA ALA A 92 25.72 15.33 -25.31
C ALA A 92 24.61 16.30 -24.88
N ARG A 93 24.51 17.48 -25.51
CA ARG A 93 23.38 18.43 -25.31
C ARG A 93 22.04 17.81 -25.72
N GLY A 94 22.02 17.07 -26.83
CA GLY A 94 20.84 16.32 -27.27
C GLY A 94 20.39 15.31 -26.21
N CYS A 95 21.32 14.51 -25.69
CA CYS A 95 21.05 13.55 -24.61
C CYS A 95 20.50 14.23 -23.34
N ALA A 96 21.10 15.34 -22.90
CA ALA A 96 20.62 16.10 -21.75
C ALA A 96 19.19 16.62 -21.95
N LYS A 97 18.87 17.14 -23.15
CA LYS A 97 17.53 17.60 -23.52
C LYS A 97 16.51 16.46 -23.50
N ASP A 98 16.83 15.34 -24.15
CA ASP A 98 15.92 14.19 -24.23
C ASP A 98 15.67 13.58 -22.84
N THR A 99 16.72 13.53 -22.00
CA THR A 99 16.60 13.06 -20.61
C THR A 99 15.76 14.01 -19.77
N THR A 100 15.86 15.33 -19.99
CA THR A 100 15.00 16.32 -19.32
C THR A 100 13.53 16.16 -19.73
N ALA A 101 13.27 15.87 -21.01
CA ALA A 101 11.92 15.55 -21.48
C ALA A 101 11.40 14.24 -20.85
N ALA A 102 12.26 13.22 -20.72
CA ALA A 102 11.93 11.98 -20.03
C ALA A 102 11.64 12.17 -18.54
N LEU A 103 12.32 13.10 -17.85
CA LEU A 103 12.01 13.48 -16.47
C LEU A 103 10.60 14.07 -16.34
N ALA A 104 10.21 14.97 -17.25
CA ALA A 104 8.88 15.56 -17.26
C ALA A 104 7.79 14.51 -17.52
N ASP A 105 8.01 13.60 -18.47
CA ASP A 105 7.10 12.47 -18.75
C ASP A 105 7.00 11.51 -17.55
N LEU A 106 8.14 11.18 -16.92
CA LEU A 106 8.16 10.37 -15.71
C LEU A 106 7.37 11.05 -14.59
N GLN A 107 7.49 12.37 -14.42
CA GLN A 107 6.73 13.09 -13.40
C GLN A 107 5.23 13.00 -13.62
N ALA A 108 4.77 13.18 -14.85
CA ALA A 108 3.36 13.04 -15.20
C ALA A 108 2.82 11.63 -14.93
N LYS A 109 3.62 10.59 -15.17
CA LYS A 109 3.24 9.17 -14.97
C LYS A 109 3.39 8.69 -13.52
N ALA A 110 4.42 9.15 -12.82
CA ALA A 110 4.74 8.72 -11.47
C ALA A 110 3.83 9.39 -10.43
N LEU A 111 3.42 10.65 -10.65
CA LEU A 111 2.63 11.40 -9.68
C LEU A 111 1.31 10.69 -9.28
N PRO A 112 0.50 10.17 -10.21
CA PRO A 112 -0.67 9.37 -9.85
C PRO A 112 -0.31 8.11 -9.05
N ALA A 113 0.80 7.45 -9.39
CA ALA A 113 1.22 6.21 -8.72
C ALA A 113 1.68 6.47 -7.28
N ILE A 114 2.50 7.49 -7.04
CA ILE A 114 2.99 7.84 -5.70
C ILE A 114 1.89 8.38 -4.78
N ILE A 115 0.79 8.89 -5.35
CA ILE A 115 -0.40 9.29 -4.59
C ILE A 115 -1.28 8.08 -4.30
N ASN A 116 -1.66 7.34 -5.35
CA ASN A 116 -2.67 6.31 -5.25
C ASN A 116 -2.15 5.04 -4.57
N GLY A 117 -0.88 4.66 -4.76
CA GLY A 117 -0.27 3.50 -4.12
C GLY A 117 -0.35 3.58 -2.59
N PRO A 118 0.30 4.57 -1.95
CA PRO A 118 0.21 4.77 -0.51
C PRO A 118 -1.21 5.00 0.01
N LYS A 119 -2.07 5.69 -0.76
CA LYS A 119 -3.49 5.87 -0.40
C LYS A 119 -4.22 4.52 -0.30
N THR A 120 -4.07 3.66 -1.30
CA THR A 120 -4.65 2.31 -1.28
C THR A 120 -4.06 1.46 -0.16
N ALA A 121 -2.74 1.56 0.08
CA ALA A 121 -2.10 0.90 1.21
C ALA A 121 -2.72 1.33 2.55
N GLY A 122 -2.96 2.64 2.74
CA GLY A 122 -3.62 3.18 3.93
C GLY A 122 -5.05 2.67 4.10
N HIS A 123 -5.84 2.60 3.04
CA HIS A 123 -7.20 2.03 3.09
C HIS A 123 -7.19 0.57 3.54
N ILE A 124 -6.26 -0.23 3.04
CA ILE A 124 -6.12 -1.63 3.45
C ILE A 124 -5.67 -1.71 4.92
N ALA A 125 -4.64 -0.95 5.30
CA ALA A 125 -4.10 -0.96 6.65
C ALA A 125 -5.15 -0.55 7.70
N GLU A 126 -5.93 0.50 7.44
CA GLU A 126 -7.01 0.95 8.33
C GLU A 126 -8.12 -0.10 8.47
N THR A 127 -8.51 -0.71 7.35
CA THR A 127 -9.51 -1.78 7.37
C THR A 127 -9.02 -2.99 8.18
N MET A 128 -7.76 -3.38 8.00
CA MET A 128 -7.13 -4.46 8.77
C MET A 128 -6.98 -4.09 10.24
N TRP A 129 -6.66 -2.84 10.56
CA TRP A 129 -6.59 -2.33 11.92
C TRP A 129 -7.93 -2.47 12.64
N LEU A 130 -9.01 -2.00 12.02
CA LEU A 130 -10.36 -2.10 12.58
C LEU A 130 -10.73 -3.56 12.87
N MET A 131 -10.50 -4.47 11.91
CA MET A 131 -10.77 -5.90 12.07
C MET A 131 -9.87 -6.56 13.12
N PHE A 132 -8.60 -6.13 13.21
CA PHE A 132 -7.65 -6.61 14.20
C PHE A 132 -8.09 -6.21 15.61
N GLN A 133 -8.44 -4.94 15.83
CA GLN A 133 -8.94 -4.45 17.12
C GLN A 133 -10.24 -5.15 17.53
N ALA A 134 -11.14 -5.38 16.57
CA ALA A 134 -12.36 -6.15 16.78
C ALA A 134 -12.11 -7.63 17.16
N SER A 135 -10.91 -8.14 16.89
CA SER A 135 -10.47 -9.49 17.28
C SER A 135 -9.74 -9.52 18.63
N LYS A 136 -9.42 -8.35 19.22
CA LYS A 136 -8.70 -8.19 20.48
C LYS A 136 -9.57 -7.84 21.69
N THR A 137 -10.88 -7.67 21.51
CA THR A 137 -11.77 -7.27 22.61
C THR A 137 -11.79 -8.31 23.74
N THR A 138 -11.48 -7.78 24.91
CA THR A 138 -11.30 -8.42 26.22
C THR A 138 -12.62 -8.89 26.81
N GLN A 139 -12.60 -10.11 27.39
CA GLN A 139 -13.50 -10.67 28.41
C GLN A 139 -15.02 -10.67 28.13
N GLY A 140 -15.56 -11.86 27.82
CA GLY A 140 -17.01 -12.12 27.74
C GLY A 140 -17.55 -12.25 26.32
N ALA A 141 -16.77 -11.89 25.31
CA ALA A 141 -17.02 -12.29 23.94
C ALA A 141 -16.68 -13.79 23.82
N GLY A 142 -17.70 -14.64 23.65
CA GLY A 142 -17.50 -16.10 23.54
C GLY A 142 -16.42 -16.48 22.54
N THR A 143 -15.88 -17.70 22.64
CA THR A 143 -14.72 -18.26 21.90
C THR A 143 -14.73 -18.08 20.38
N ASN A 144 -15.84 -17.61 19.81
CA ASN A 144 -16.08 -17.43 18.40
C ASN A 144 -16.42 -15.97 18.00
N LYS A 145 -16.03 -14.94 18.77
CA LYS A 145 -16.30 -13.54 18.41
C LYS A 145 -15.00 -12.83 18.02
N TYR A 146 -14.63 -12.91 16.74
CA TYR A 146 -13.44 -12.27 16.18
C TYR A 146 -13.63 -11.98 14.69
N CYS A 147 -12.83 -11.05 14.15
CA CYS A 147 -12.87 -10.63 12.76
C CYS A 147 -11.68 -11.10 11.92
N ILE A 148 -10.58 -11.50 12.55
CA ILE A 148 -9.41 -12.11 11.90
C ILE A 148 -9.02 -13.35 12.69
N GLY A 149 -8.83 -14.47 11.98
CA GLY A 149 -8.35 -15.69 12.63
C GLY A 149 -8.36 -16.91 11.72
N ARG A 150 -8.28 -18.07 12.37
CA ARG A 150 -8.40 -19.40 11.75
C ARG A 150 -9.72 -20.02 12.16
N ARG A 151 -10.03 -21.20 11.63
CA ARG A 151 -11.31 -21.91 11.86
C ARG A 151 -11.78 -21.97 13.32
N THR A 152 -10.87 -22.12 14.27
CA THR A 152 -11.20 -22.39 15.68
C THR A 152 -10.63 -21.35 16.65
N SER A 153 -9.97 -20.30 16.16
CA SER A 153 -9.27 -19.35 17.03
C SER A 153 -9.07 -18.00 16.36
N ALA A 154 -9.21 -16.93 17.15
CA ALA A 154 -8.80 -15.60 16.76
C ALA A 154 -7.29 -15.56 16.43
N THR A 155 -6.87 -14.52 15.70
CA THR A 155 -5.45 -14.31 15.39
C THR A 155 -4.61 -14.12 16.66
N THR A 156 -3.44 -14.77 16.69
CA THR A 156 -2.45 -14.64 17.77
C THR A 156 -1.45 -13.52 17.52
N ALA A 157 -1.52 -12.85 16.37
CA ALA A 157 -0.72 -11.66 16.03
C ALA A 157 -0.86 -10.60 17.14
N GLN A 158 0.25 -10.05 17.63
CA GLN A 158 0.25 -9.00 18.66
C GLN A 158 0.13 -7.61 18.04
N THR A 159 0.56 -7.47 16.79
CA THR A 159 0.52 -6.25 16.00
C THR A 159 0.00 -6.52 14.59
N LEU A 160 -0.36 -5.47 13.86
CA LEU A 160 -0.66 -5.61 12.43
C LEU A 160 0.57 -5.99 11.59
N GLN A 161 1.76 -5.61 12.05
CA GLN A 161 3.01 -5.97 11.40
C GLN A 161 3.25 -7.49 11.46
N ASP A 162 2.76 -8.19 12.48
CA ASP A 162 2.77 -9.66 12.53
C ASP A 162 1.86 -10.29 11.46
N LEU A 163 0.87 -9.52 10.99
CA LEU A 163 0.05 -9.83 9.80
C LEU A 163 0.66 -9.29 8.51
N GLN A 164 1.91 -8.82 8.52
CA GLN A 164 2.64 -8.26 7.37
C GLN A 164 2.11 -6.93 6.84
N CYS A 165 1.30 -6.20 7.61
CA CYS A 165 0.81 -4.89 7.19
C CYS A 165 1.95 -3.86 7.24
N PRO A 166 1.89 -2.78 6.43
CA PRO A 166 2.87 -1.71 6.51
C PRO A 166 2.87 -1.10 7.92
N PRO A 167 4.03 -0.56 8.36
CA PRO A 167 4.06 0.26 9.57
C PRO A 167 3.16 1.49 9.39
N GLU A 168 2.65 2.03 10.50
CA GLU A 168 1.82 3.24 10.52
C GLU A 168 2.53 4.43 9.88
N TRP A 169 3.83 4.54 10.10
CA TRP A 169 4.68 5.58 9.53
C TRP A 169 5.72 4.96 8.60
N ALA A 170 5.82 5.52 7.39
CA ALA A 170 6.87 5.16 6.45
C ALA A 170 8.22 5.73 6.93
N THR A 171 9.15 4.85 7.30
CA THR A 171 10.52 5.24 7.69
C THR A 171 11.57 4.83 6.66
N ASP A 172 11.23 3.92 5.74
CA ASP A 172 12.12 3.43 4.70
C ASP A 172 11.90 4.21 3.40
N THR A 173 12.83 5.12 3.11
CA THR A 173 12.86 5.94 1.90
C THR A 173 13.88 5.44 0.89
N THR A 174 14.47 4.26 1.11
CA THR A 174 15.51 3.71 0.26
C THR A 174 14.97 3.52 -1.17
N PRO A 175 15.61 4.11 -2.20
CA PRO A 175 15.19 3.93 -3.58
C PRO A 175 15.14 2.46 -3.97
N LEU A 176 14.09 2.08 -4.71
CA LEU A 176 13.84 0.69 -5.10
C LEU A 176 13.69 0.62 -6.62
N GLU A 177 14.33 -0.35 -7.28
CA GLU A 177 14.24 -0.43 -8.75
C GLU A 177 12.83 -0.81 -9.24
N THR A 178 12.21 -1.78 -8.57
CA THR A 178 10.89 -2.33 -8.88
C THR A 178 10.13 -2.72 -7.62
N LEU A 179 8.80 -2.68 -7.67
CA LEU A 179 7.96 -3.28 -6.63
C LEU A 179 8.13 -4.82 -6.60
N ASP A 180 7.73 -5.44 -5.49
CA ASP A 180 7.71 -6.90 -5.37
C ASP A 180 6.70 -7.52 -6.36
N GLY A 181 7.25 -8.11 -7.44
CA GLY A 181 6.49 -8.78 -8.51
C GLY A 181 5.63 -9.96 -8.04
N THR A 182 5.90 -10.49 -6.84
CA THR A 182 5.09 -11.57 -6.26
C THR A 182 3.80 -11.08 -5.62
N ALA A 183 3.64 -9.76 -5.42
CA ALA A 183 2.45 -9.13 -4.87
C ALA A 183 1.68 -8.31 -5.93
N ILE A 184 2.39 -7.69 -6.87
CA ILE A 184 1.80 -6.88 -7.94
C ILE A 184 2.64 -6.98 -9.22
N ASP A 185 1.99 -7.20 -10.36
CA ASP A 185 2.63 -7.09 -11.68
C ASP A 185 1.71 -6.37 -12.69
N ALA A 186 2.11 -6.36 -13.96
CA ALA A 186 1.33 -5.75 -15.04
C ALA A 186 -0.07 -6.36 -15.24
N THR A 187 -0.34 -7.54 -14.70
CA THR A 187 -1.64 -8.23 -14.77
C THR A 187 -2.53 -7.97 -13.55
N GLY A 188 -2.00 -7.34 -12.48
CA GLY A 188 -2.75 -6.96 -11.29
C GLY A 188 -2.17 -7.49 -9.98
N TYR A 189 -3.02 -7.63 -8.97
CA TYR A 189 -2.64 -8.05 -7.62
C TYR A 189 -2.54 -9.57 -7.51
N LYS A 190 -1.35 -10.05 -7.14
CA LYS A 190 -1.08 -11.46 -6.94
C LYS A 190 -1.52 -11.91 -5.55
N GLY A 191 -1.97 -13.16 -5.44
CA GLY A 191 -2.48 -13.73 -4.18
C GLY A 191 -3.95 -13.39 -3.88
N LEU A 192 -4.49 -12.33 -4.48
CA LEU A 192 -5.91 -12.00 -4.42
C LEU A 192 -6.67 -12.72 -5.54
N ALA A 193 -6.89 -14.02 -5.36
CA ALA A 193 -7.76 -14.78 -6.26
C ALA A 193 -9.23 -14.31 -6.09
N PRO A 194 -9.98 -14.15 -7.18
CA PRO A 194 -11.43 -13.92 -7.11
C PRO A 194 -12.10 -15.05 -6.33
N GLY A 195 -12.95 -14.70 -5.36
CA GLY A 195 -13.68 -15.68 -4.56
C GLY A 195 -13.87 -15.24 -3.10
N PRO A 196 -14.65 -16.01 -2.33
CA PRO A 196 -14.93 -15.68 -0.94
C PRO A 196 -13.68 -15.82 -0.07
N ALA A 197 -13.24 -14.72 0.55
CA ALA A 197 -12.27 -14.75 1.65
C ALA A 197 -12.98 -15.14 2.95
N LYS A 198 -13.44 -16.39 3.02
CA LYS A 198 -14.17 -16.92 4.19
C LYS A 198 -13.28 -17.90 4.94
N VAL A 199 -13.30 -17.83 6.27
CA VAL A 199 -12.91 -18.98 7.09
C VAL A 199 -13.97 -20.07 6.87
N SER A 200 -13.56 -21.22 6.31
CA SER A 200 -14.43 -22.40 6.19
C SER A 200 -14.64 -23.03 7.58
N SER A 201 -15.50 -22.44 8.40
CA SER A 201 -16.02 -23.13 9.57
C SER A 201 -17.21 -23.98 9.13
N SER A 202 -17.19 -25.27 9.48
CA SER A 202 -18.37 -26.13 9.33
C SER A 202 -19.47 -25.80 10.36
N THR A 203 -19.34 -24.70 11.09
CA THR A 203 -20.18 -24.38 12.26
C THR A 203 -20.72 -22.95 12.28
N GLY A 204 -20.45 -22.11 11.29
CA GLY A 204 -21.05 -20.76 11.18
C GLY A 204 -20.84 -19.87 12.42
N SER A 205 -19.89 -20.19 13.29
CA SER A 205 -19.90 -19.71 14.67
C SER A 205 -19.10 -18.44 14.89
N THR A 206 -18.28 -18.01 13.92
CA THR A 206 -17.48 -16.78 14.06
C THR A 206 -18.29 -15.54 13.73
N SER A 207 -18.46 -14.63 14.69
CA SER A 207 -19.25 -13.41 14.50
C SER A 207 -18.37 -12.19 14.27
N CYS A 208 -18.13 -11.81 13.00
CA CYS A 208 -17.54 -10.52 12.67
C CYS A 208 -18.63 -9.52 12.25
N GLY A 209 -18.94 -8.55 13.12
CA GLY A 209 -20.01 -7.57 12.88
C GLY A 209 -19.75 -6.63 11.69
N PHE A 210 -18.50 -6.44 11.28
CA PHE A 210 -18.14 -5.58 10.14
C PHE A 210 -18.41 -6.20 8.77
N LEU A 211 -18.68 -7.50 8.71
CA LEU A 211 -18.83 -8.25 7.45
C LEU A 211 -20.26 -8.72 7.21
N LEU A 212 -21.23 -8.22 7.97
CA LEU A 212 -22.66 -8.51 7.78
C LEU A 212 -23.16 -7.90 6.46
N SER A 213 -24.00 -8.66 5.73
CA SER A 213 -24.65 -8.16 4.52
C SER A 213 -26.18 -8.30 4.64
N GLY A 214 -26.95 -7.40 4.02
CA GLY A 214 -28.40 -7.23 4.23
C GLY A 214 -29.31 -8.43 3.94
N ALA A 215 -28.82 -9.53 3.36
CA ALA A 215 -29.59 -10.77 3.25
C ALA A 215 -29.68 -11.55 4.58
N ASP A 216 -28.82 -11.20 5.53
CA ASP A 216 -28.80 -11.72 6.90
C ASP A 216 -29.72 -10.90 7.85
N ASP A 217 -30.52 -9.99 7.29
CA ASP A 217 -30.99 -8.78 7.97
C ASP A 217 -32.50 -8.54 7.86
N ALA A 218 -33.32 -9.55 8.21
CA ALA A 218 -34.77 -9.35 8.25
C ALA A 218 -35.28 -8.67 9.54
N THR A 219 -34.43 -8.40 10.56
CA THR A 219 -34.97 -7.92 11.86
C THR A 219 -34.08 -7.07 12.79
N LYS A 220 -32.83 -6.66 12.49
CA LYS A 220 -31.95 -6.16 13.58
C LYS A 220 -31.07 -4.94 13.28
N LEU A 221 -31.60 -3.77 13.68
CA LEU A 221 -30.85 -2.69 14.35
C LEU A 221 -31.20 -2.70 15.84
#